data_AF-A0A352WM37-F1
#
_entry.id   AF-A0A352WM37-F1
#
_cell.length_a   1.000
_cell.length_b   1.000
_cell.length_c   1.000
_cell.angle_alpha   90.00
_cell.angle_beta   90.00
_cell.angle_gamma   90.00
#
_symmetry.space_group_name_H-M   'P 1'
#
loop_
_entity.id
_entity.type
_entity.pdbx_description
1 polymer ?
#
loop_
_entity_poly.entity_id
_entity_poly.type
_entity_poly.pdbx_seq_one_letter_code
_entity_poly.pdbx_strand_id
1 'polypeptide(L)' 'NAVVINDTPNSSTAWDLCVALKENGLLAKPTHGNIIRFAPPLVLTREQLDECIAIIRKTVLDFKKA' A
#
# COMPACT_ATOMS: atom_id res chain seq x y z
N ASN A 1 -1.59 5.28 -9.70
CA ASN A 1 -2.39 4.29 -8.92
C ASN A 1 -1.62 3.03 -8.53
N ALA A 2 -0.28 2.99 -8.67
CA ALA A 2 0.52 1.85 -8.25
C ALA A 2 1.89 2.31 -7.75
N VAL A 3 2.51 1.50 -6.90
CA VAL A 3 3.86 1.71 -6.37
C VAL A 3 4.65 0.43 -6.61
N VAL A 4 5.84 0.56 -7.19
CA VAL A 4 6.78 -0.55 -7.35
C VAL A 4 7.64 -0.63 -6.10
N ILE A 5 7.66 -1.80 -5.46
CA ILE A 5 8.56 -2.08 -4.35
C ILE A 5 9.91 -2.48 -4.94
N ASN A 6 10.96 -1.81 -4.48
CA ASN A 6 12.33 -2.08 -4.91
C ASN A 6 12.87 -3.37 -4.27
N ASP A 7 12.25 -4.48 -4.64
CA ASP A 7 12.59 -5.85 -4.26
C ASP A 7 12.22 -6.79 -5.41
N THR A 8 12.62 -8.06 -5.32
CA THR A 8 12.35 -9.07 -6.32
C THR A 8 10.85 -9.41 -6.40
N PRO A 9 10.33 -9.82 -7.57
CA PRO A 9 8.93 -10.25 -7.71
C PRO A 9 8.55 -11.44 -6.82
N ASN A 10 9.52 -12.22 -6.35
CA ASN A 10 9.30 -13.39 -5.49
C ASN A 10 9.39 -13.05 -4.00
N SER A 11 9.75 -11.82 -3.64
CA SER A 11 9.81 -11.35 -2.25
C SER A 11 8.40 -11.20 -1.67
N SER A 12 8.25 -11.51 -0.39
CA SER A 12 7.01 -11.26 0.35
C SER A 12 6.76 -9.77 0.65
N THR A 13 7.77 -8.91 0.47
CA THR A 13 7.74 -7.51 0.93
C THR A 13 6.50 -6.74 0.46
N ALA A 14 6.07 -6.91 -0.79
CA ALA A 14 4.88 -6.23 -1.30
C ALA A 14 3.58 -6.76 -0.68
N TRP A 15 3.51 -8.06 -0.39
CA TRP A 15 2.41 -8.68 0.32
C TRP A 15 2.36 -8.20 1.78
N ASP A 16 3.49 -8.27 2.48
CA ASP A 16 3.62 -7.88 3.89
C ASP A 16 3.26 -6.41 4.09
N LEU A 17 3.66 -5.54 3.15
CA LEU A 17 3.27 -4.13 3.17
C LEU A 17 1.77 -3.94 2.92
N CYS A 18 1.13 -4.75 2.06
CA CYS A 18 -0.34 -4.73 1.90
C CYS A 18 -1.07 -5.17 3.19
N VAL A 19 -0.53 -6.16 3.91
CA VAL A 19 -1.05 -6.55 5.23
C VAL A 19 -0.90 -5.41 6.23
N ALA A 20 0.27 -4.77 6.29
CA ALA A 20 0.48 -3.62 7.17
C ALA A 20 -0.45 -2.43 6.84
N LEU A 21 -0.73 -2.18 5.55
CA LEU A 21 -1.71 -1.17 5.13
C LEU A 21 -3.13 -1.53 5.62
N LYS A 22 -3.53 -2.80 5.49
CA LYS A 22 -4.82 -3.30 6.01
C LYS A 22 -4.96 -3.06 7.51
N GLU A 23 -3.93 -3.37 8.30
CA GLU A 23 -3.97 -3.17 9.76
C GLU A 23 -4.02 -1.68 10.15
N ASN A 24 -3.55 -0.78 9.28
CA ASN A 24 -3.71 0.67 9.43
C ASN A 24 -4.98 1.23 8.77
N GLY A 25 -5.88 0.37 8.26
CA GLY A 25 -7.19 0.76 7.74
C GLY A 25 -7.27 1.04 6.23
N LEU A 26 -6.24 0.71 5.45
CA LEU A 26 -6.22 0.92 4.00
C LEU A 26 -6.05 -0.38 3.21
N LEU A 27 -7.00 -0.68 2.32
CA LEU A 27 -6.93 -1.86 1.46
C LEU A 27 -6.12 -1.57 0.18
N ALA A 28 -5.18 -2.45 -0.12
CA ALA A 28 -4.42 -2.49 -1.36
C ALA A 28 -4.16 -3.96 -1.75
N LYS A 29 -3.72 -4.19 -2.98
CA LYS A 29 -3.32 -5.53 -3.42
C LYS A 29 -1.95 -5.53 -4.09
N PRO A 30 -1.15 -6.58 -3.92
CA PRO A 30 0.00 -6.81 -4.77
C PRO A 30 -0.45 -7.32 -6.14
N THR A 31 0.37 -7.03 -7.15
CA THR A 31 0.23 -7.45 -8.54
C THR A 31 1.62 -7.68 -9.10
N HIS A 32 1.78 -8.65 -10.00
CA HIS A 32 3.07 -8.99 -10.62
C HIS A 32 4.22 -9.20 -9.59
N GLY A 33 3.90 -9.68 -8.38
CA GLY A 33 4.86 -9.88 -7.30
C GLY A 33 5.14 -8.62 -6.49
N ASN A 34 5.93 -7.70 -7.03
CA ASN A 34 6.49 -6.55 -6.29
C ASN A 34 5.75 -5.22 -6.51
N ILE A 35 4.56 -5.20 -7.11
CA ILE A 35 3.82 -3.95 -7.38
C ILE A 35 2.57 -3.88 -6.53
N ILE A 36 2.42 -2.83 -5.72
CA ILE A 36 1.19 -2.56 -4.97
C ILE A 36 0.26 -1.67 -5.80
N ARG A 37 -1.00 -2.07 -5.94
CA ARG A 37 -2.02 -1.32 -6.68
C ARG A 37 -3.13 -0.82 -5.77
N PHE A 38 -3.43 0.47 -5.92
CA PHE A 38 -4.53 1.15 -5.26
C PHE A 38 -5.67 1.36 -6.26
N ALA A 39 -6.89 0.99 -5.87
CA ALA A 39 -8.09 1.14 -6.69
C ALA A 39 -9.18 1.88 -5.90
N PRO A 40 -8.98 3.18 -5.63
CA PRO A 40 -9.99 3.97 -4.93
C PRO A 40 -11.26 4.13 -5.79
N PRO A 41 -12.43 4.34 -5.16
CA PRO A 41 -13.66 4.67 -5.89
C PRO A 41 -13.52 6.03 -6.61
N LEU A 42 -14.20 6.19 -7.74
CA LEU A 42 -14.17 7.44 -8.52
C LEU A 42 -14.81 8.63 -7.81
N VAL A 43 -15.56 8.38 -6.74
CA VAL A 43 -16.29 9.37 -5.94
C VAL A 43 -15.55 9.74 -4.64
N LEU A 44 -14.29 9.32 -4.48
CA LEU A 44 -13.48 9.61 -3.30
C LEU A 44 -13.31 11.13 -3.12
N THR A 45 -13.56 11.65 -1.91
CA THR A 45 -13.38 13.09 -1.62
C THR A 45 -11.90 13.44 -1.41
N ARG A 46 -11.59 14.73 -1.36
CA ARG A 46 -10.22 15.21 -1.10
C ARG A 46 -9.75 14.81 0.31
N GLU A 47 -10.63 14.92 1.29
CA GLU A 47 -10.33 14.60 2.69
C GLU A 47 -10.03 13.10 2.86
N GLN A 48 -10.83 12.24 2.22
CA GLN A 48 -10.59 10.79 2.21
C GLN A 48 -9.28 10.43 1.49
N LEU A 49 -8.94 11.15 0.41
CA LEU A 49 -7.67 10.98 -0.27
C LEU A 49 -6.49 11.34 0.63
N ASP A 50 -6.56 12.47 1.32
CA ASP A 50 -5.52 12.93 2.24
C ASP A 50 -5.36 11.96 3.43
N GLU A 51 -6.46 11.39 3.95
CA GLU A 51 -6.43 10.32 4.95
C GLU A 51 -5.74 9.05 4.44
N CYS A 52 -6.08 8.59 3.23
CA CYS A 52 -5.43 7.44 2.60
C CYS A 52 -3.92 7.67 2.44
N ILE A 53 -3.51 8.87 2.01
CA ILE A 53 -2.10 9.25 1.87
C ILE A 53 -1.39 9.25 3.23
N ALA A 54 -2.04 9.74 4.29
CA ALA A 54 -1.51 9.71 5.65
C ALA A 54 -1.28 8.27 6.13
N ILE A 55 -2.22 7.37 5.89
CA ILE A 55 -2.08 5.94 6.21
C ILE A 55 -0.92 5.31 5.43
N ILE A 56 -0.81 5.57 4.13
CA ILE A 56 0.31 5.07 3.30
C ILE A 56 1.65 5.55 3.87
N ARG A 57 1.76 6.86 4.15
CA ARG A 57 2.99 7.46 4.68
C ARG A 57 3.39 6.83 6.00
N LYS A 58 2.46 6.75 6.96
CA LYS A 58 2.70 6.14 8.28
C LYS A 58 3.18 4.69 8.11
N THR A 59 2.44 3.91 7.34
CA THR A 59 2.74 2.49 7.13
C THR A 59 4.13 2.31 6.53
N VAL A 60 4.49 3.05 5.49
CA VAL A 60 5.80 2.91 4.82
C VAL A 60 6.95 3.33 5.72
N LEU A 61 6.80 4.39 6.53
CA LEU A 61 7.84 4.86 7.44
C LEU A 61 8.07 3.90 8.62
N ASP A 62 6.99 3.28 9.11
CA ASP A 62 7.04 2.33 10.23
C ASP A 62 7.36 0.89 9.79
N PHE A 63 7.27 0.59 8.49
CA PHE A 63 7.45 -0.75 7.96
C PHE A 63 8.90 -1.23 8.12
N LYS A 64 9.06 -2.34 8.83
CA LYS A 64 10.33 -3.06 8.93
C LYS A 64 10.21 -4.35 8.15
N LYS A 65 11.12 -4.54 7.20
CA LYS A 65 11.23 -5.80 6.47
C LYS A 65 11.56 -6.92 7.46
N ALA A 66 10.78 -8.00 7.41
CA ALA A 66 10.98 -9.21 8.19
C ALA A 66 12.24 -9.97 7.74
#